data_AF-A0A7C5J0F3-F1
#
_entry.id   AF-A0A7C5J0F3-F1
#
_cell.length_a   1.000
_cell.length_b   1.000
_cell.length_c   1.000
_cell.angle_alpha   90.00
_cell.angle_beta   90.00
_cell.angle_gamma   90.00
#
_symmetry.space_group_name_H-M   'P 1'
#
loop_
_entity.id
_entity.type
_entity.pdbx_description
1 polymer ?
#
loop_
_entity_poly.entity_id
_entity_poly.type
_entity_poly.pdbx_seq_one_letter_code
_entity_poly.pdbx_strand_id
1 'polypeptide(L)'
;MNRDTTQMTRALNSILMPVTLSTVVVLSAGCTGDDVAEVSTDVCSSGLQWVGGDSESPEMHPGRDCIGCHTDRGEGPRFTSAGTVFLTYDEADDCFGVEGVDVSVTDSTGATLTMTTNAAGNFYFEEESFVPPVTARVSYAGGSLEMTTAVPSANCASCHTVEGLNGAP
;
A
#
# COMPACT_ATOMS: atom_id res chain seq x y z
N MET A 1 -59.49 -56.94 -13.41
CA MET A 1 -60.92 -56.93 -13.80
C MET A 1 -61.72 -56.48 -12.59
N ASN A 2 -62.43 -55.35 -12.70
CA ASN A 2 -63.45 -54.77 -11.78
C ASN A 2 -62.95 -54.22 -10.44
N ARG A 3 -63.30 -53.01 -9.94
CA ARG A 3 -64.19 -51.86 -10.29
C ARG A 3 -63.62 -50.67 -9.49
N ASP A 4 -63.32 -49.51 -10.06
CA ASP A 4 -64.21 -48.36 -10.34
C ASP A 4 -64.89 -47.67 -9.14
N THR A 5 -64.60 -46.34 -9.07
CA THR A 5 -65.40 -45.20 -8.56
C THR A 5 -65.57 -44.97 -7.05
N THR A 6 -65.03 -43.87 -6.51
CA THR A 6 -65.73 -42.58 -6.31
C THR A 6 -64.95 -41.60 -5.39
N GLN A 7 -64.87 -40.34 -5.85
CA GLN A 7 -64.41 -39.13 -5.16
C GLN A 7 -64.92 -38.98 -3.72
N MET A 8 -64.09 -38.43 -2.83
CA MET A 8 -64.51 -37.32 -1.97
C MET A 8 -63.36 -36.35 -1.67
N THR A 9 -63.58 -35.13 -2.14
CA THR A 9 -62.81 -33.91 -2.01
C THR A 9 -62.61 -33.51 -0.55
N ARG A 10 -61.37 -33.30 -0.12
CA ARG A 10 -61.04 -32.44 1.03
C ARG A 10 -59.79 -31.62 0.72
N ALA A 11 -60.02 -30.44 0.17
CA ALA A 11 -59.06 -29.34 0.22
C ALA A 11 -59.13 -28.74 1.63
N LEU A 12 -58.06 -28.80 2.42
CA LEU A 12 -57.85 -27.92 3.57
C LEU A 12 -56.35 -27.71 3.82
N ASN A 13 -55.91 -26.50 3.47
CA ASN A 13 -55.04 -25.61 4.23
C ASN A 13 -53.56 -25.97 4.48
N SER A 14 -52.71 -25.35 3.65
CA SER A 14 -51.53 -24.55 3.99
C SER A 14 -51.11 -24.46 5.47
N ILE A 15 -49.86 -24.81 5.76
CA ILE A 15 -48.86 -23.94 6.42
C ILE A 15 -47.50 -24.35 5.85
N LEU A 16 -47.00 -23.56 4.90
CA LEU A 16 -45.58 -23.52 4.54
C LEU A 16 -44.91 -22.59 5.56
N MET A 17 -44.05 -23.14 6.41
CA MET A 17 -43.14 -22.31 7.22
C MET A 17 -42.00 -21.84 6.32
N PRO A 18 -41.76 -20.53 6.15
CA PRO A 18 -40.58 -20.06 5.46
C PRO A 18 -39.39 -20.29 6.39
N VAL A 19 -38.48 -21.18 6.02
CA VAL A 19 -37.13 -21.21 6.57
C VAL A 19 -36.44 -19.95 6.06
N THR A 20 -36.52 -18.87 6.82
CA THR A 20 -35.78 -17.64 6.53
C THR A 20 -34.31 -17.93 6.76
N LEU A 21 -33.57 -18.06 5.66
CA LEU A 21 -32.12 -18.08 5.64
C LEU A 21 -31.65 -16.69 6.09
N SER A 22 -31.47 -16.50 7.40
CA SER A 22 -30.83 -15.29 7.94
C SER A 22 -29.40 -15.26 7.43
N THR A 23 -29.15 -14.45 6.41
CA THR A 23 -27.81 -13.98 6.06
C THR A 23 -27.27 -13.22 7.26
N VAL A 24 -26.42 -13.88 8.04
CA VAL A 24 -25.57 -13.19 9.01
C VAL A 24 -24.57 -12.38 8.19
N VAL A 25 -24.86 -11.11 7.98
CA VAL A 25 -23.87 -10.15 7.45
C VAL A 25 -22.93 -9.86 8.61
N VAL A 26 -21.81 -10.58 8.63
CA VAL A 26 -20.68 -10.23 9.50
C VAL A 26 -20.05 -8.97 8.90
N LEU A 27 -20.46 -7.79 9.38
CA LEU A 27 -19.66 -6.59 9.20
C LEU A 27 -18.44 -6.74 10.12
N SER A 28 -17.37 -7.32 9.59
CA SER A 28 -16.04 -7.12 10.14
C SER A 28 -15.69 -5.65 9.93
N ALA A 29 -16.00 -4.82 10.93
CA ALA A 29 -15.33 -3.53 11.10
C ALA A 29 -13.85 -3.86 11.39
N GLY A 30 -13.06 -3.95 10.32
CA GLY A 30 -11.61 -3.99 10.43
C GLY A 30 -11.15 -2.71 11.11
N CYS A 31 -10.25 -2.82 12.07
CA CYS A 31 -9.58 -1.69 12.67
C CYS A 31 -8.53 -1.14 11.68
N THR A 32 -8.97 -0.62 10.53
CA THR A 32 -8.14 0.33 9.79
C THR A 32 -8.22 1.63 10.59
N GLY A 33 -7.08 2.22 10.96
CA GLY A 33 -7.08 3.51 11.65
C GLY A 33 -7.84 4.56 10.82
N ASP A 34 -8.28 5.65 11.43
CA ASP A 34 -8.99 6.74 10.74
C ASP A 34 -8.20 7.33 9.55
N ASP A 35 -6.92 6.98 9.43
CA ASP A 35 -5.97 7.43 8.43
C ASP A 35 -5.78 6.48 7.23
N VAL A 36 -6.42 5.31 7.22
CA VAL A 36 -6.28 4.31 6.14
C VAL A 36 -7.65 3.89 5.60
N ALA A 37 -7.80 3.96 4.29
CA ALA A 37 -9.00 3.51 3.57
C ALA A 37 -8.72 2.27 2.73
N GLU A 38 -9.65 1.32 2.78
CA GLU A 38 -9.74 0.22 1.82
C GLU A 38 -10.31 0.76 0.50
N VAL A 39 -9.61 0.55 -0.61
CA VAL A 39 -9.98 0.98 -1.96
C VAL A 39 -9.91 -0.20 -2.94
N SER A 40 -10.48 -0.04 -4.13
CA SER A 40 -10.34 -1.09 -5.15
C SER A 40 -8.89 -1.19 -5.63
N THR A 41 -8.49 -2.38 -6.08
CA THR A 41 -7.15 -2.63 -6.65
C THR A 41 -6.90 -1.87 -7.96
N ASP A 42 -7.94 -1.29 -8.55
CA ASP A 42 -7.84 -0.38 -9.69
C ASP A 42 -7.44 1.04 -9.27
N VAL A 43 -7.58 1.39 -7.99
CA VAL A 43 -7.16 2.68 -7.42
C VAL A 43 -5.77 2.55 -6.83
N CYS A 44 -5.57 1.58 -5.93
CA CYS A 44 -4.27 1.27 -5.35
C CYS A 44 -4.03 -0.22 -5.48
N SER A 45 -2.90 -0.67 -6.03
CA SER A 45 -2.64 -2.09 -6.26
C SER A 45 -2.61 -2.93 -4.97
N SER A 46 -2.28 -2.29 -3.85
CA SER A 46 -2.34 -2.85 -2.49
C SER A 46 -3.76 -2.97 -1.93
N GLY A 47 -4.73 -2.27 -2.51
CA GLY A 47 -6.09 -2.11 -1.97
C GLY A 47 -6.18 -1.14 -0.80
N LEU A 48 -5.10 -0.45 -0.43
CA LEU A 48 -5.04 0.45 0.71
C LEU A 48 -4.56 1.84 0.29
N GLN A 49 -5.23 2.88 0.79
CA GLN A 49 -4.89 4.27 0.55
C GLN A 49 -4.76 5.04 1.87
N TRP A 50 -3.74 5.89 1.94
CA TRP A 50 -3.59 6.90 2.98
C TRP A 50 -4.65 7.99 2.83
N VAL A 51 -5.43 8.21 3.89
CA VAL A 51 -6.47 9.25 3.97
C VAL A 51 -6.33 10.15 5.20
N GLY A 52 -5.28 9.96 6.01
CA GLY A 52 -5.03 10.72 7.24
C GLY A 52 -4.56 12.17 7.03
N GLY A 53 -4.40 12.62 5.78
CA GLY A 53 -3.82 13.93 5.48
C GLY A 53 -2.42 14.06 6.06
N ASP A 54 -2.08 15.24 6.57
CA ASP A 54 -0.75 15.51 7.18
C ASP A 54 -0.63 14.96 8.63
N SER A 55 -1.50 14.04 9.05
CA SER A 55 -1.42 13.44 10.40
C SER A 55 -0.11 12.69 10.59
N GLU A 56 0.54 12.93 11.74
CA GLU A 56 1.87 12.37 12.04
C GLU A 56 1.84 10.84 12.11
N SER A 57 2.53 10.20 11.18
CA SER A 57 2.66 8.75 11.10
C SER A 57 3.85 8.37 10.22
N PRO A 58 4.63 7.33 10.57
CA PRO A 58 5.62 6.72 9.67
C PRO A 58 5.04 6.27 8.31
N GLU A 59 3.76 5.93 8.28
CA GLU A 59 3.02 5.44 7.13
C GLU A 59 2.46 6.58 6.26
N MET A 60 2.62 7.84 6.66
CA MET A 60 2.00 8.97 5.98
C MET A 60 2.48 9.12 4.54
N HIS A 61 1.56 9.48 3.67
CA HIS A 61 1.83 9.91 2.30
C HIS A 61 2.81 9.05 1.49
N PRO A 62 2.59 7.72 1.34
CA PRO A 62 3.45 6.91 0.50
C PRO A 62 3.49 7.43 -0.94
N GLY A 63 4.65 7.35 -1.59
CA GLY A 63 4.90 7.85 -2.95
C GLY A 63 5.25 9.34 -3.03
N ARG A 64 4.91 10.14 -2.01
CA ARG A 64 5.15 11.58 -2.03
C ARG A 64 6.59 11.96 -1.69
N ASP A 65 6.93 13.22 -1.97
CA ASP A 65 8.21 13.83 -1.61
C ASP A 65 8.31 14.11 -0.10
N CYS A 66 8.79 13.12 0.67
CA CYS A 66 9.03 13.26 2.10
C CYS A 66 10.08 14.35 2.40
N ILE A 67 11.22 14.35 1.68
CA ILE A 67 12.34 15.25 2.00
C ILE A 67 11.94 16.71 1.78
N GLY A 68 11.31 17.00 0.65
CA GLY A 68 10.80 18.33 0.31
C GLY A 68 9.76 18.80 1.31
N CYS A 69 8.74 17.98 1.58
CA CYS A 69 7.67 18.33 2.51
C CYS A 69 8.19 18.64 3.93
N HIS A 70 9.02 17.76 4.48
CA HIS A 70 9.57 17.93 5.84
C HIS A 70 10.60 19.07 5.93
N THR A 71 11.31 19.39 4.84
CA THR A 71 12.20 20.55 4.79
C THR A 71 11.42 21.86 4.72
N ASP A 72 10.38 21.93 3.89
CA ASP A 72 9.63 23.16 3.62
C ASP A 72 8.70 23.55 4.77
N ARG A 73 8.02 22.57 5.37
CA ARG A 73 7.12 22.81 6.51
C ARG A 73 7.90 22.95 7.82
N GLY A 74 9.06 22.31 7.93
CA GLY A 74 9.87 22.30 9.15
C GLY A 74 9.20 21.56 10.32
N GLU A 75 8.18 20.75 10.02
CA GLU A 75 7.48 19.87 10.95
C GLU A 75 7.93 18.43 10.68
N GLY A 76 8.19 17.66 11.73
CA GLY A 76 8.74 16.31 11.64
C GLY A 76 10.28 16.24 11.48
N PRO A 77 10.84 15.02 11.36
CA PRO A 77 12.27 14.79 11.26
C PRO A 77 12.85 15.24 9.91
N ARG A 78 14.17 15.43 9.87
CA ARG A 78 14.89 15.71 8.62
C ARG A 78 15.45 14.41 8.06
N PHE A 79 15.09 14.12 6.82
CA PHE A 79 15.56 12.93 6.14
C PHE A 79 16.75 13.22 5.22
N THR A 80 17.71 12.31 5.20
CA THR A 80 18.84 12.31 4.27
C THR A 80 18.59 11.43 3.06
N SER A 81 17.74 10.41 3.18
CA SER A 81 17.15 9.70 2.05
C SER A 81 15.77 9.19 2.45
N ALA A 82 14.80 9.21 1.54
CA ALA A 82 13.44 8.73 1.79
C ALA A 82 12.73 8.36 0.49
N GLY A 83 11.79 7.43 0.60
CA GLY A 83 10.92 7.01 -0.49
C GLY A 83 9.95 5.90 -0.08
N THR A 84 9.27 5.34 -1.08
CA THR A 84 8.31 4.24 -0.93
C THR A 84 8.63 3.16 -1.97
N VAL A 85 8.50 1.89 -1.58
CA VAL A 85 8.61 0.77 -2.52
C VAL A 85 7.22 0.28 -2.89
N PHE A 86 6.90 0.30 -4.19
CA PHE A 86 5.62 -0.14 -4.72
C PHE A 86 5.68 -1.51 -5.39
N LEU A 87 4.50 -2.13 -5.55
CA LEU A 87 4.34 -3.39 -6.28
C LEU A 87 4.42 -3.18 -7.80
N THR A 88 3.95 -2.02 -8.28
CA THR A 88 3.98 -1.61 -9.68
C THR A 88 4.82 -0.35 -9.85
N TYR A 89 5.18 -0.01 -11.10
CA TYR A 89 5.98 1.18 -11.39
C TYR A 89 5.16 2.48 -11.38
N ASP A 90 3.89 2.39 -11.74
CA ASP A 90 2.96 3.51 -11.93
C ASP A 90 1.95 3.67 -10.79
N GLU A 91 2.33 3.26 -9.57
CA GLU A 91 1.46 3.40 -8.41
C GLU A 91 1.26 4.89 -8.06
N ALA A 92 0.01 5.29 -7.79
CA ALA A 92 -0.32 6.66 -7.45
C ALA A 92 0.16 7.04 -6.03
N ASP A 93 0.38 8.34 -5.81
CA ASP A 93 0.61 8.89 -4.47
C ASP A 93 -0.53 8.51 -3.51
N ASP A 94 -0.16 8.36 -2.24
CA ASP A 94 -1.00 7.94 -1.12
C ASP A 94 -1.46 6.47 -1.18
N CYS A 95 -1.19 5.72 -2.24
CA CYS A 95 -1.42 4.28 -2.23
C CYS A 95 -0.37 3.57 -1.38
N PHE A 96 -0.73 2.51 -0.65
CA PHE A 96 0.25 1.79 0.15
C PHE A 96 1.15 0.93 -0.75
N GLY A 97 2.44 0.92 -0.43
CA GLY A 97 3.45 0.08 -1.06
C GLY A 97 3.60 -1.30 -0.43
N VAL A 98 4.79 -1.86 -0.56
CA VAL A 98 5.12 -3.23 -0.13
C VAL A 98 5.86 -3.17 1.21
N GLU A 99 5.26 -3.77 2.24
CA GLU A 99 5.90 -3.98 3.55
C GLU A 99 7.01 -5.04 3.48
N GLY A 100 8.05 -4.88 4.29
CA GLY A 100 9.05 -5.95 4.47
C GLY A 100 10.10 -6.01 3.36
N VAL A 101 10.26 -4.95 2.56
CA VAL A 101 11.29 -4.86 1.52
C VAL A 101 12.59 -4.36 2.14
N ASP A 102 13.68 -5.09 1.93
CA ASP A 102 15.02 -4.64 2.33
C ASP A 102 15.52 -3.59 1.33
N VAL A 103 15.64 -2.35 1.78
CA VAL A 103 16.15 -1.22 1.01
C VAL A 103 17.58 -0.93 1.44
N SER A 104 18.48 -0.81 0.48
CA SER A 104 19.84 -0.33 0.68
C SER A 104 20.13 0.85 -0.23
N VAL A 105 20.60 1.96 0.33
CA VAL A 105 21.02 3.15 -0.43
C VAL A 105 22.50 3.37 -0.18
N THR A 106 23.29 3.45 -1.25
CA THR A 106 24.75 3.63 -1.19
C THR A 106 25.13 4.98 -1.76
N ASP A 107 25.96 5.71 -1.03
CA ASP A 107 26.39 7.06 -1.40
C ASP A 107 27.73 7.09 -2.15
N SER A 108 28.19 8.30 -2.47
CA SER A 108 29.42 8.53 -3.24
C SER A 108 30.71 8.17 -2.50
N THR A 109 30.66 8.02 -1.17
CA THR A 109 31.78 7.57 -0.35
C THR A 109 31.84 6.05 -0.22
N GLY A 110 30.79 5.36 -0.66
CA GLY A 110 30.59 3.93 -0.47
C GLY A 110 29.93 3.57 0.85
N ALA A 111 29.40 4.54 1.61
CA ALA A 111 28.59 4.27 2.78
C ALA A 111 27.22 3.75 2.35
N THR A 112 26.73 2.69 2.99
CA THR A 112 25.42 2.09 2.70
C THR A 112 24.53 2.18 3.93
N LEU A 113 23.34 2.74 3.74
CA LEU A 113 22.26 2.73 4.72
C LEU A 113 21.26 1.63 4.35
N THR A 114 20.75 0.92 5.34
CA THR A 114 19.80 -0.18 5.13
C THR A 114 18.61 -0.09 6.07
N MET A 115 17.41 -0.31 5.55
CA MET A 115 16.19 -0.43 6.34
C MET A 115 15.18 -1.32 5.64
N THR A 116 14.28 -1.93 6.42
CA THR A 116 13.11 -2.64 5.89
C THR A 116 11.91 -1.69 5.82
N THR A 117 11.18 -1.69 4.71
CA THR A 117 9.97 -0.85 4.55
C THR A 117 8.91 -1.15 5.60
N ASN A 118 8.19 -0.10 6.04
CA ASN A 118 7.08 -0.22 6.98
C ASN A 118 5.79 -0.73 6.31
N ALA A 119 4.68 -0.76 7.05
CA ALA A 119 3.38 -1.26 6.58
C ALA A 119 2.84 -0.54 5.33
N ALA A 120 3.26 0.71 5.09
CA ALA A 120 2.87 1.48 3.91
C ALA A 120 3.90 1.43 2.77
N GLY A 121 4.97 0.64 2.92
CA GLY A 121 6.08 0.57 1.97
C GLY A 121 7.08 1.72 2.09
N ASN A 122 6.93 2.61 3.08
CA ASN A 122 7.81 3.75 3.26
C ASN A 122 9.16 3.33 3.86
N PHE A 123 10.20 4.06 3.48
CA PHE A 123 11.50 4.05 4.11
C PHE A 123 12.09 5.47 4.17
N TYR A 124 12.90 5.73 5.19
CA TYR A 124 13.57 7.00 5.42
C TYR A 124 14.79 6.82 6.34
N PHE A 125 15.76 7.71 6.18
CA PHE A 125 17.01 7.75 6.95
C PHE A 125 17.26 9.17 7.45
N GLU A 126 17.84 9.32 8.63
CA GLU A 126 18.14 10.62 9.28
C GLU A 126 19.65 10.87 9.44
N GLU A 127 20.49 10.09 8.75
CA GLU A 127 21.94 10.04 8.95
C GLU A 127 22.68 11.24 8.36
N GLU A 128 23.43 11.99 9.18
CA GLU A 128 24.03 13.27 8.77
C GLU A 128 25.18 13.17 7.76
N SER A 129 25.85 12.02 7.64
CA SER A 129 27.06 11.87 6.80
C SER A 129 26.83 11.23 5.43
N PHE A 130 25.59 11.16 4.94
CA PHE A 130 25.25 10.50 3.68
C PHE A 130 25.29 11.48 2.50
N VAL A 131 26.14 11.22 1.50
CA VAL A 131 26.51 12.23 0.48
C VAL A 131 26.23 11.77 -0.96
N PRO A 132 25.25 12.37 -1.66
CA PRO A 132 25.01 12.08 -3.07
C PRO A 132 26.24 12.33 -3.97
N PRO A 133 26.33 11.68 -5.15
CA PRO A 133 25.30 10.86 -5.78
C PRO A 133 25.09 9.50 -5.10
N VAL A 134 23.90 8.93 -5.29
CA VAL A 134 23.47 7.68 -4.65
C VAL A 134 23.00 6.64 -5.66
N THR A 135 23.12 5.37 -5.29
CA THR A 135 22.39 4.25 -5.92
C THR A 135 21.54 3.56 -4.87
N ALA A 136 20.40 3.00 -5.28
CA ALA A 136 19.54 2.20 -4.43
C ALA A 136 19.44 0.77 -4.95
N ARG A 137 19.24 -0.16 -4.02
CA ARG A 137 18.86 -1.55 -4.28
C ARG A 137 17.74 -1.92 -3.34
N VAL A 138 16.74 -2.60 -3.87
CA VAL A 138 15.63 -3.19 -3.11
C VAL A 138 15.67 -4.70 -3.27
N SER A 139 15.46 -5.44 -2.18
CA SER A 139 15.44 -6.90 -2.19
C SER A 139 14.19 -7.40 -1.48
N TYR A 140 13.48 -8.33 -2.12
CA TYR A 140 12.23 -8.89 -1.60
C TYR A 140 12.04 -10.31 -2.11
N ALA A 141 11.63 -11.23 -1.23
CA ALA A 141 11.33 -12.63 -1.57
C ALA A 141 12.40 -13.34 -2.41
N GLY A 142 13.68 -13.01 -2.21
CA GLY A 142 14.82 -13.59 -2.94
C GLY A 142 15.12 -12.96 -4.31
N GLY A 143 14.32 -11.99 -4.76
CA GLY A 143 14.60 -11.13 -5.91
C GLY A 143 15.18 -9.79 -5.50
N SER A 144 15.79 -9.06 -6.45
CA SER A 144 16.28 -7.70 -6.21
C SER A 144 16.23 -6.84 -7.47
N LEU A 145 15.97 -5.55 -7.29
CA LEU A 145 16.15 -4.51 -8.30
C LEU A 145 17.21 -3.53 -7.81
N GLU A 146 18.02 -3.00 -8.73
CA GLU A 146 19.07 -2.05 -8.39
C GLU A 146 19.20 -0.96 -9.44
N MET A 147 19.53 0.25 -8.97
CA MET A 147 19.90 1.35 -9.84
C MET A 147 21.26 1.08 -10.47
N THR A 148 21.33 1.15 -11.79
CA THR A 148 22.59 1.01 -12.54
C THR A 148 23.34 2.35 -12.69
N THR A 149 22.69 3.45 -12.39
CA THR A 149 23.21 4.81 -12.55
C THR A 149 23.06 5.55 -11.23
N ALA A 150 24.16 6.16 -10.76
CA ALA A 150 24.13 7.00 -9.57
C ALA A 150 23.46 8.35 -9.89
N VAL A 151 22.58 8.83 -8.99
CA VAL A 151 21.80 10.05 -9.18
C VAL A 151 22.15 11.10 -8.12
N PRO A 152 22.05 12.41 -8.40
CA PRO A 152 22.50 13.46 -7.48
C PRO A 152 21.55 13.71 -6.29
N SER A 153 20.42 13.01 -6.23
CA SER A 153 19.37 13.22 -5.23
C SER A 153 19.11 11.94 -4.46
N ALA A 154 19.02 12.06 -3.13
CA ALA A 154 18.58 10.97 -2.25
C ALA A 154 17.07 11.02 -1.93
N ASN A 155 16.35 11.97 -2.55
CA ASN A 155 14.89 12.04 -2.58
C ASN A 155 14.36 11.15 -3.71
N CYS A 156 13.87 9.95 -3.38
CA CYS A 156 13.49 8.96 -4.39
C CYS A 156 12.30 9.43 -5.24
N ALA A 157 11.34 10.13 -4.63
CA ALA A 157 10.15 10.66 -5.30
C ALA A 157 10.48 11.77 -6.33
N SER A 158 11.70 12.30 -6.36
CA SER A 158 12.12 13.27 -7.39
C SER A 158 12.29 12.66 -8.79
N CYS A 159 12.43 11.32 -8.87
CA CYS A 159 12.54 10.59 -10.14
C CYS A 159 11.54 9.44 -10.24
N HIS A 160 11.35 8.67 -9.16
CA HIS A 160 10.41 7.56 -9.12
C HIS A 160 9.00 8.06 -8.79
N THR A 161 8.39 8.73 -9.77
CA THR A 161 6.99 9.16 -9.72
C THR A 161 6.12 8.18 -10.50
N VAL A 162 4.80 8.36 -10.44
CA VAL A 162 3.81 7.66 -11.29
C VAL A 162 4.21 7.61 -12.78
N GLU A 163 4.86 8.67 -13.27
CA GLU A 163 5.22 8.81 -14.68
C GLU A 163 6.65 8.33 -15.01
N GLY A 164 7.49 8.07 -13.99
CA GLY A 164 8.91 7.78 -14.18
C GLY A 164 9.68 8.96 -14.81
N LEU A 165 10.27 9.84 -13.99
CA LEU A 165 11.03 11.00 -14.47
C LEU A 165 12.51 10.67 -14.66
N ASN A 166 13.16 11.40 -15.57
CA ASN A 166 14.61 11.31 -15.80
C ASN A 166 15.12 9.91 -16.16
N GLY A 167 14.26 9.06 -16.74
CA GLY A 167 14.59 7.68 -17.11
C GLY A 167 14.50 6.69 -15.94
N ALA A 168 13.91 7.10 -14.82
CA ALA A 168 13.43 6.17 -13.80
C ALA A 168 12.29 5.31 -14.37
N PRO A 169 12.19 4.04 -13.94
CA PRO A 169 11.01 3.24 -14.20
C PRO A 169 9.78 3.81 -13.52
#